data_AF-Q21551-F1
#
_entry.id   AF-Q21551-F1
#
_cell.length_a   1.000
_cell.length_b   1.000
_cell.length_c   1.000
_cell.angle_alpha   90.00
_cell.angle_beta   90.00
_cell.angle_gamma   90.00
#
_symmetry.space_group_name_H-M   'P 1'
#
loop_
_entity.id
_entity.type
_entity.pdbx_description
1 polymer ?
#
loop_
_entity_poly.entity_id
_entity_poly.type
_entity_poly.pdbx_seq_one_letter_code
_entity_poly.pdbx_strand_id
1 'polypeptide(L)'
;MGASQSAEQEARPEVVRIDRNEIPEEYKTVGVSSDVVSRVNATRVAGNDGESDRLRQELAREREEKARLREDMAKLSQLQQRKTAGISAAPVSISGNDLEERKKIFDDTVERVQKQFFAYHRENVCQDNENEIVRCLQENPGRVLKCAPLTEAFEKCVGEFRQQVLKGN
;
A
#
# COMPACT_ATOMS: atom_id res chain seq x y z
N MET A 1 24.48 23.72 -13.09
CA MET A 1 23.20 23.53 -12.39
C MET A 1 22.69 24.92 -12.07
N GLY A 2 21.62 25.35 -12.73
CA GLY A 2 21.35 26.77 -12.99
C GLY A 2 20.55 27.50 -11.92
N ALA A 3 20.87 28.79 -11.83
CA ALA A 3 20.05 29.90 -11.33
C ALA A 3 19.86 30.06 -9.82
N SER A 4 20.95 30.41 -9.14
CA SER A 4 20.90 31.29 -7.97
C SER A 4 20.51 32.70 -8.43
N GLN A 5 19.23 33.03 -8.39
CA GLN A 5 18.76 34.40 -8.58
C GLN A 5 19.10 35.19 -7.32
N SER A 6 20.21 35.92 -7.39
CA SER A 6 20.57 37.01 -6.48
C SER A 6 20.19 38.33 -7.13
N ALA A 7 19.66 39.23 -6.30
CA ALA A 7 19.33 40.63 -6.58
C ALA A 7 18.13 40.76 -7.55
N GLU A 8 17.07 41.50 -7.27
CA GLU A 8 16.97 42.77 -6.57
C GLU A 8 15.57 42.85 -5.93
N GLN A 9 15.49 43.08 -4.62
CA GLN A 9 14.26 43.62 -4.03
C GLN A 9 14.68 44.51 -2.86
N GLU A 10 15.00 45.74 -3.25
CA GLU A 10 14.58 46.98 -2.62
C GLU A 10 14.50 46.95 -1.09
N ALA A 11 15.42 47.71 -0.49
CA ALA A 11 15.53 48.03 0.92
C ALA A 11 14.19 48.07 1.64
N ARG A 12 13.77 46.92 2.18
CA ARG A 12 12.72 46.88 3.19
C ARG A 12 13.32 47.61 4.39
N PRO A 13 12.70 48.70 4.89
CA PRO A 13 13.23 49.38 6.06
C PRO A 13 13.36 48.35 7.18
N GLU A 14 14.50 48.37 7.87
CA GLU A 14 14.76 47.50 9.00
C GLU A 14 13.62 47.65 10.00
N VAL A 15 12.80 46.59 10.13
CA VAL A 15 11.66 46.59 11.04
C VAL A 15 12.20 46.32 12.44
N VAL A 16 12.54 47.38 13.16
CA VAL A 16 12.92 47.29 14.57
C VAL A 16 11.69 46.82 15.36
N ARG A 17 11.73 45.56 15.81
CA ARG A 17 10.72 44.99 16.70
C ARG A 17 11.15 45.32 18.12
N ILE A 18 10.45 46.27 18.74
CA ILE A 18 10.67 46.64 20.14
C ILE A 18 9.78 45.73 20.99
N ASP A 19 10.38 44.91 21.83
CA ASP A 19 9.62 44.11 22.79
C ASP A 19 9.04 45.01 23.89
N ARG A 20 7.86 44.66 24.41
CA ARG A 20 7.15 45.50 25.40
C ARG A 20 7.98 45.80 26.65
N ASN A 21 8.96 44.96 26.96
CA ASN A 21 9.86 45.09 28.10
C ASN A 21 11.01 46.09 27.86
N GLU A 22 11.28 46.47 26.61
CA GLU A 22 12.33 47.42 26.23
C GLU A 22 11.82 48.87 26.22
N ILE A 23 10.52 49.07 26.39
CA ILE A 23 9.88 50.39 26.39
C ILE A 23 10.18 51.08 27.73
N PRO A 24 10.81 52.27 27.74
CA PRO A 24 11.03 53.03 28.96
C PRO A 24 9.71 53.29 29.72
N GLU A 25 9.73 53.23 31.05
CA GLU A 25 8.52 53.31 31.89
C GLU A 25 7.69 54.60 31.64
N GLU A 26 8.34 55.70 31.29
CA GLU A 26 7.70 56.97 30.90
C GLU A 26 6.80 56.85 29.66
N TYR A 27 7.06 55.91 28.75
CA TYR A 27 6.27 55.68 27.55
C TYR A 27 5.25 54.53 27.71
N LYS A 28 5.31 53.76 28.79
CA LYS A 28 4.42 52.61 29.00
C LYS A 28 2.98 53.05 29.27
N THR A 29 2.79 54.27 29.78
CA THR A 29 1.50 54.88 30.09
C THR A 29 0.94 55.73 28.96
N VAL A 30 1.75 56.15 27.98
CA VAL A 30 1.26 56.90 26.81
C VAL A 30 0.65 55.92 25.80
N GLY A 31 -0.65 55.70 25.93
CA GLY A 31 -1.42 54.95 24.94
C GLY A 31 -1.53 55.76 23.64
N VAL A 32 -1.25 55.11 22.51
CA VAL A 32 -1.63 55.66 21.21
C VAL A 32 -3.16 55.60 21.12
N SER A 33 -3.81 56.73 20.81
CA SER A 33 -5.26 56.77 20.62
C SER A 33 -5.71 55.70 19.61
N SER A 34 -6.83 55.03 19.89
CA SER A 34 -7.43 54.02 19.01
C SER A 34 -7.59 54.53 17.58
N ASP A 35 -7.82 55.83 17.40
CA ASP A 35 -7.99 56.46 16.08
C ASP A 35 -6.69 56.49 15.27
N VAL A 36 -5.54 56.66 15.92
CA VAL A 36 -4.22 56.65 15.26
C VAL A 36 -3.85 55.21 14.88
N VAL A 37 -4.09 54.25 15.77
CA VAL A 37 -3.90 52.82 15.47
C VAL A 37 -4.79 52.38 14.30
N SER A 38 -6.06 52.79 14.35
CA SER A 38 -7.02 52.54 13.28
C SER A 38 -6.58 53.18 11.98
N ARG A 39 -6.11 54.45 11.98
CA ARG A 39 -5.63 55.13 10.77
C ARG A 39 -4.37 54.49 10.18
N VAL A 40 -3.41 54.06 11.00
CA VAL A 40 -2.18 53.40 10.52
C VAL A 40 -2.50 52.01 9.96
N ASN A 41 -3.37 51.24 10.63
CA ASN A 41 -3.85 49.98 10.09
C ASN A 41 -4.66 50.21 8.81
N ALA A 42 -5.58 51.18 8.78
CA ALA A 42 -6.36 51.53 7.61
C ALA A 42 -5.48 52.04 6.45
N THR A 43 -4.37 52.73 6.71
CA THR A 43 -3.45 53.18 5.66
C THR A 43 -2.63 52.01 5.10
N ARG A 44 -2.29 51.01 5.93
CA ARG A 44 -1.73 49.73 5.46
C ARG A 44 -2.76 48.85 4.74
N VAL A 45 -4.03 48.99 5.10
CA VAL A 45 -5.14 48.15 4.63
C VAL A 45 -5.82 48.75 3.38
N ALA A 46 -5.78 50.06 3.17
CA ALA A 46 -6.40 50.74 2.03
C ALA A 46 -5.79 50.33 0.67
N GLY A 47 -4.56 49.79 0.66
CA GLY A 47 -3.96 49.18 -0.54
C GLY A 47 -4.26 47.69 -0.71
N ASN A 48 -4.79 47.04 0.32
CA ASN A 48 -4.86 45.58 0.44
C ASN A 48 -6.25 45.06 0.86
N ASP A 49 -7.29 45.89 0.90
CA ASP A 49 -8.65 45.50 1.31
C ASP A 49 -9.19 44.34 0.46
N GLY A 50 -9.05 44.43 -0.86
CA GLY A 50 -9.50 43.37 -1.77
C GLY A 50 -8.72 42.07 -1.61
N GLU A 51 -7.42 42.14 -1.33
CA GLU A 51 -6.58 40.96 -1.10
C GLU A 51 -6.83 40.37 0.28
N SER A 52 -7.00 41.20 1.30
CA SER A 52 -7.29 40.79 2.69
C SER A 52 -8.66 40.12 2.79
N ASP A 53 -9.67 40.64 2.10
CA ASP A 53 -11.00 40.03 2.05
C ASP A 53 -11.01 38.72 1.23
N ARG A 54 -10.25 38.66 0.13
CA ARG A 54 -10.02 37.40 -0.61
C ARG A 54 -9.33 36.34 0.25
N LEU A 55 -8.25 36.70 0.92
CA LEU A 55 -7.50 35.82 1.82
C LEU A 55 -8.37 35.37 3.01
N ARG A 56 -9.23 36.25 3.54
CA ARG A 56 -10.22 35.88 4.57
C ARG A 56 -11.23 34.86 4.06
N GLN A 57 -11.75 35.02 2.84
CA GLN A 57 -12.68 34.07 2.23
C GLN A 57 -12.01 32.73 1.92
N GLU A 58 -10.79 32.74 1.40
CA GLU A 58 -10.00 31.52 1.16
C GLU A 58 -9.70 30.78 2.46
N LEU A 59 -9.27 31.50 3.51
CA LEU A 59 -9.03 30.92 4.83
C LEU A 59 -10.30 30.34 5.46
N ALA A 60 -11.46 30.99 5.27
CA ALA A 60 -12.74 30.47 5.74
C ALA A 60 -13.11 29.16 5.02
N ARG A 61 -12.93 29.10 3.70
CA ARG A 61 -13.17 27.90 2.89
C ARG A 61 -12.23 26.76 3.27
N GLU A 62 -10.93 27.05 3.39
CA GLU A 62 -9.92 26.05 3.78
C GLU A 62 -10.20 25.49 5.18
N ARG A 63 -10.67 26.33 6.11
CA ARG A 63 -11.07 25.89 7.46
C ARG A 63 -12.29 24.98 7.44
N GLU A 64 -13.28 25.27 6.60
CA GLU A 64 -14.48 24.44 6.42
C GLU A 64 -14.12 23.08 5.81
N GLU A 65 -13.31 23.07 4.75
CA GLU A 65 -12.81 21.84 4.14
C GLU A 65 -11.99 21.02 5.14
N LYS A 66 -11.05 21.65 5.86
CA LYS A 66 -10.25 20.97 6.88
C LYS A 66 -11.10 20.42 8.02
N ALA A 67 -12.18 21.09 8.43
CA ALA A 67 -13.09 20.60 9.44
C ALA A 67 -13.84 19.36 8.95
N ARG A 68 -14.35 19.38 7.71
CA ARG A 68 -15.01 18.24 7.07
C ARG A 68 -14.07 17.05 6.90
N LEU A 69 -12.86 17.28 6.38
CA LEU A 69 -11.82 16.25 6.24
C LEU A 69 -11.42 15.67 7.60
N ARG A 70 -11.36 16.47 8.67
CA ARG A 70 -11.11 15.98 10.03
C ARG A 70 -12.25 15.10 10.54
N GLU A 71 -13.50 15.44 10.25
CA GLU A 71 -14.65 14.61 10.61
C GLU A 71 -14.65 13.28 9.87
N ASP A 72 -14.35 13.28 8.56
CA ASP A 72 -14.25 12.08 7.75
C ASP A 72 -13.08 11.19 8.19
N MET A 73 -11.92 11.78 8.50
CA MET A 73 -10.79 11.07 9.08
C MET A 73 -11.10 10.52 10.48
N ALA A 74 -11.87 11.23 11.29
CA ALA A 74 -12.31 10.72 12.59
C ALA A 74 -13.27 9.53 12.43
N LYS A 75 -14.20 9.58 11.47
CA LYS A 75 -15.10 8.46 11.13
C LYS A 75 -14.32 7.25 10.59
N LEU A 76 -13.39 7.47 9.66
CA LEU A 76 -12.54 6.43 9.11
C LEU A 76 -11.62 5.83 10.18
N SER A 77 -11.04 6.67 11.03
CA SER A 77 -10.22 6.25 12.17
C SER A 77 -11.05 5.44 13.17
N GLN A 78 -12.31 5.82 13.44
CA GLN A 78 -13.21 5.06 14.31
C GLN A 78 -13.64 3.72 13.67
N LEU A 79 -13.88 3.67 12.37
CA LEU A 79 -14.15 2.43 11.64
C LEU A 79 -12.91 1.52 11.62
N GLN A 80 -11.72 2.09 11.40
CA GLN A 80 -10.47 1.37 11.51
C GLN A 80 -10.24 0.88 12.92
N GLN A 81 -10.43 1.71 13.95
CA GLN A 81 -10.36 1.30 15.35
C GLN A 81 -11.41 0.24 15.69
N ARG A 82 -12.61 0.26 15.13
CA ARG A 82 -13.55 -0.87 15.26
C ARG A 82 -13.01 -2.12 14.58
N LYS A 83 -12.38 -1.97 13.41
CA LYS A 83 -11.79 -3.07 12.65
C LYS A 83 -10.48 -3.59 13.27
N THR A 84 -9.70 -2.75 13.97
CA THR A 84 -8.39 -3.06 14.58
C THR A 84 -8.44 -3.28 16.08
N ALA A 85 -9.40 -2.73 16.82
CA ALA A 85 -9.86 -3.31 18.09
C ALA A 85 -10.47 -4.70 17.87
N GLY A 86 -10.84 -4.99 16.62
CA GLY A 86 -11.07 -6.35 16.15
C GLY A 86 -9.81 -7.17 15.80
N ILE A 87 -8.61 -6.59 15.83
CA ILE A 87 -7.36 -7.27 15.42
C ILE A 87 -6.24 -7.11 16.46
N SER A 88 -6.45 -6.35 17.54
CA SER A 88 -5.47 -6.20 18.61
C SER A 88 -6.15 -6.15 19.97
N ALA A 89 -5.89 -7.21 20.74
CA ALA A 89 -6.16 -7.43 22.16
C ALA A 89 -7.51 -8.00 22.61
N ALA A 90 -8.31 -8.55 21.71
CA ALA A 90 -9.22 -9.66 22.04
C ALA A 90 -9.24 -10.58 20.83
N PRO A 91 -9.36 -11.92 20.96
CA PRO A 91 -9.76 -12.70 19.81
C PRO A 91 -11.07 -12.07 19.38
N VAL A 92 -11.10 -11.42 18.21
CA VAL A 92 -12.35 -11.36 17.51
C VAL A 92 -12.69 -12.81 17.35
N SER A 93 -13.69 -13.21 18.12
CA SER A 93 -14.65 -14.22 17.76
C SER A 93 -15.12 -13.85 16.35
N ILE A 94 -14.25 -14.05 15.36
CA ILE A 94 -14.60 -14.75 14.16
C ILE A 94 -15.28 -15.96 14.79
N SER A 95 -16.61 -15.93 14.83
CA SER A 95 -17.40 -17.02 15.40
C SER A 95 -16.72 -18.30 14.89
N GLY A 96 -16.56 -19.36 15.68
CA GLY A 96 -15.93 -20.60 15.16
C GLY A 96 -16.46 -20.93 13.76
N ASN A 97 -17.76 -20.71 13.57
CA ASN A 97 -18.51 -20.68 12.33
C ASN A 97 -17.91 -19.84 11.18
N ASP A 98 -17.52 -18.58 11.37
CA ASP A 98 -16.96 -17.72 10.31
C ASP A 98 -15.56 -18.19 9.87
N LEU A 99 -14.74 -18.72 10.81
CA LEU A 99 -13.43 -19.31 10.48
C LEU A 99 -13.61 -20.64 9.77
N GLU A 100 -14.53 -21.47 10.26
CA GLU A 100 -14.86 -22.77 9.71
C GLU A 100 -15.49 -22.64 8.33
N GLU A 101 -16.38 -21.67 8.13
CA GLU A 101 -16.96 -21.38 6.81
C GLU A 101 -15.89 -20.92 5.84
N ARG A 102 -15.02 -19.99 6.23
CA ARG A 102 -13.93 -19.54 5.37
C ARG A 102 -12.92 -20.64 5.07
N LYS A 103 -12.62 -21.50 6.05
CA LYS A 103 -11.78 -22.68 5.85
C LYS A 103 -12.46 -23.68 4.91
N LYS A 104 -13.76 -23.94 5.08
CA LYS A 104 -14.53 -24.82 4.21
C LYS A 104 -14.58 -24.30 2.77
N ILE A 105 -14.76 -23.00 2.58
CA ILE A 105 -14.71 -22.36 1.25
C ILE A 105 -13.31 -22.52 0.64
N PHE A 106 -12.25 -22.34 1.44
CA PHE A 106 -10.89 -22.54 0.97
C PHE A 106 -10.61 -24.00 0.61
N ASP A 107 -10.98 -24.95 1.48
CA ASP A 107 -10.81 -26.38 1.25
C ASP A 107 -11.62 -26.85 0.03
N ASP A 108 -12.86 -26.38 -0.17
CA ASP A 108 -13.68 -26.67 -1.36
C ASP A 108 -13.07 -26.05 -2.63
N THR A 109 -12.48 -24.85 -2.52
CA THR A 109 -11.77 -24.21 -3.63
C THR A 109 -10.50 -24.99 -4.00
N VAL A 110 -9.73 -25.42 -2.99
CA VAL A 110 -8.54 -26.25 -3.19
C VAL A 110 -8.92 -27.59 -3.78
N GLU A 111 -9.98 -28.25 -3.30
CA GLU A 111 -10.47 -29.52 -3.84
C GLU A 111 -10.95 -29.35 -5.29
N ARG A 112 -11.63 -28.26 -5.61
CA ARG A 112 -12.06 -27.95 -6.98
C ARG A 112 -10.87 -27.71 -7.91
N VAL A 113 -9.89 -26.92 -7.48
CA VAL A 113 -8.64 -26.69 -8.22
C VAL A 113 -7.86 -28.01 -8.33
N GLN A 114 -7.82 -28.81 -7.28
CA GLN A 114 -7.14 -30.10 -7.30
C GLN A 114 -7.80 -31.05 -8.31
N LYS A 115 -9.13 -31.15 -8.30
CA LYS A 115 -9.88 -31.92 -9.29
C LYS A 115 -9.70 -31.39 -10.70
N GLN A 116 -9.68 -30.07 -10.91
CA GLN A 116 -9.53 -29.51 -12.26
C GLN A 116 -8.11 -29.66 -12.81
N PHE A 117 -7.09 -29.48 -11.98
CA PHE A 117 -5.69 -29.46 -12.43
C PHE A 117 -4.97 -30.80 -12.25
N PHE A 118 -5.27 -31.56 -11.20
CA PHE A 118 -4.65 -32.87 -10.93
C PHE A 118 -5.46 -34.05 -11.46
N ALA A 119 -6.76 -33.92 -11.79
CA ALA A 119 -7.43 -35.04 -12.48
C ALA A 119 -6.83 -35.30 -13.86
N TYR A 120 -6.16 -34.30 -14.45
CA TYR A 120 -5.32 -34.50 -15.62
C TYR A 120 -3.90 -34.94 -15.22
N HIS A 121 -3.79 -36.01 -14.44
CA HIS A 121 -2.61 -36.85 -14.54
C HIS A 121 -2.73 -37.52 -15.91
N ARG A 122 -2.00 -37.03 -16.92
CA ARG A 122 -1.86 -37.79 -18.17
C ARG A 122 -1.45 -39.21 -17.77
N GLU A 123 -2.21 -40.18 -18.29
CA GLU A 123 -1.88 -41.60 -18.16
C GLU A 123 -0.38 -41.79 -18.40
N ASN A 124 0.27 -42.62 -17.60
CA ASN A 124 1.71 -42.84 -17.71
C ASN A 124 1.97 -43.54 -19.05
N VAL A 125 2.20 -42.74 -20.10
CA VAL A 125 2.31 -43.20 -21.49
C VAL A 125 3.48 -44.19 -21.67
N CYS A 126 4.43 -44.17 -20.74
CA CYS A 126 5.60 -45.04 -20.73
C CYS A 126 5.50 -46.18 -19.70
N GLN A 127 4.32 -46.44 -19.14
CA GLN A 127 4.09 -47.49 -18.14
C GLN A 127 4.43 -48.88 -18.66
N ASP A 128 4.22 -49.16 -19.95
CA ASP A 128 4.55 -50.46 -20.55
C ASP A 128 6.07 -50.72 -20.52
N ASN A 129 6.85 -49.71 -20.90
CA ASN A 129 8.31 -49.76 -20.85
C ASN A 129 8.81 -49.87 -19.40
N GLU A 130 8.18 -49.15 -18.47
CA GLU A 130 8.48 -49.24 -17.04
C GLU A 130 8.25 -50.65 -16.50
N ASN A 131 7.10 -51.26 -16.83
CA ASN A 131 6.76 -52.62 -16.43
C ASN A 131 7.74 -53.66 -17.00
N GLU A 132 8.24 -53.46 -18.23
CA GLU A 132 9.23 -54.33 -18.83
C GLU A 132 10.60 -54.22 -18.14
N ILE A 133 11.03 -53.00 -17.81
CA ILE A 133 12.26 -52.76 -17.04
C ILE A 133 12.14 -53.42 -15.66
N VAL A 134 11.05 -53.17 -14.94
CA VAL A 134 10.82 -53.75 -13.61
C VAL A 134 10.82 -55.28 -13.67
N ARG A 135 10.19 -55.87 -14.69
CA ARG A 135 10.21 -57.32 -14.90
C ARG A 135 11.61 -57.86 -15.14
N CYS A 136 12.40 -57.20 -16.00
CA CYS A 136 13.78 -57.59 -16.25
C CYS A 136 14.65 -57.50 -15.00
N LEU A 137 14.46 -56.47 -14.18
CA LEU A 137 15.18 -56.28 -12.90
C LEU A 137 14.79 -57.34 -11.87
N GLN A 138 13.51 -57.71 -11.81
CA GLN A 138 13.03 -58.81 -10.96
C GLN A 138 13.63 -60.16 -11.38
N GLU A 139 13.78 -60.40 -12.69
CA GLU A 139 14.42 -61.61 -13.22
C GLU A 139 15.96 -61.61 -13.04
N ASN A 140 16.59 -60.42 -12.96
CA ASN A 140 18.05 -60.26 -12.90
C ASN A 140 18.51 -59.35 -11.74
N PRO A 141 18.24 -59.69 -10.47
CA PRO A 141 18.52 -58.81 -9.33
C PRO A 141 20.01 -58.47 -9.16
N GLY A 142 20.91 -59.36 -9.58
CA GLY A 142 22.37 -59.14 -9.52
C GLY A 142 22.99 -58.64 -10.82
N ARG A 143 22.21 -58.46 -11.90
CA ARG A 143 22.72 -58.14 -13.24
C ARG A 143 21.87 -57.07 -13.95
N VAL A 144 21.70 -55.93 -13.27
CA VAL A 144 20.96 -54.74 -13.72
C VAL A 144 21.35 -54.28 -15.13
N LEU A 145 22.64 -54.37 -15.49
CA LEU A 145 23.14 -53.94 -16.80
C LEU A 145 22.58 -54.74 -17.98
N LYS A 146 22.05 -55.94 -17.76
CA LYS A 146 21.34 -56.69 -18.83
C LYS A 146 20.04 -56.01 -19.25
N CYS A 147 19.44 -55.22 -18.37
CA CYS A 147 18.20 -54.48 -18.63
C CYS A 147 18.47 -53.09 -19.23
N ALA A 148 19.73 -52.70 -19.43
CA ALA A 148 20.08 -51.40 -20.01
C ALA A 148 19.43 -51.13 -21.39
N PRO A 149 19.32 -52.10 -22.31
CA PRO A 149 18.63 -51.84 -23.59
C PRO A 149 17.15 -51.45 -23.44
N LEU A 150 16.48 -51.91 -22.38
CA LEU A 150 15.08 -51.55 -22.10
C LEU A 150 14.96 -50.08 -21.65
N THR A 151 16.01 -49.54 -21.02
CA THR A 151 16.02 -48.13 -20.60
C THR A 151 16.07 -47.17 -21.79
N GLU A 152 16.70 -47.53 -22.90
CA GLU A 152 16.72 -46.69 -24.12
C GLU A 152 15.31 -46.48 -24.69
N ALA A 153 14.49 -47.54 -24.71
CA ALA A 153 13.09 -47.45 -25.14
C ALA A 153 12.26 -46.57 -24.21
N PHE A 154 12.46 -46.71 -22.89
CA PHE A 154 11.81 -45.87 -21.89
C PHE A 154 12.21 -44.40 -22.01
N GLU A 155 13.52 -44.11 -22.15
CA GLU A 155 14.02 -42.75 -22.33
C GLU A 155 13.48 -42.09 -23.60
N LYS A 156 13.39 -42.85 -24.70
CA LYS A 156 12.78 -42.38 -25.94
C LYS A 156 11.30 -42.03 -25.74
N CYS A 157 10.54 -42.91 -25.09
CA CYS A 157 9.13 -42.66 -24.77
C CYS A 157 8.96 -41.41 -23.89
N VAL A 158 9.78 -41.26 -22.85
CA VAL A 158 9.76 -40.08 -21.97
C VAL A 158 10.15 -38.82 -22.74
N GLY A 159 11.11 -38.91 -23.66
CA GLY A 159 11.51 -37.81 -24.55
C GLY A 159 10.37 -37.36 -25.46
N GLU A 160 9.69 -38.30 -26.11
CA GLU A 160 8.51 -38.03 -26.96
C GLU A 160 7.36 -37.44 -26.14
N PHE A 161 7.09 -37.99 -24.96
CA PHE A 161 6.08 -37.48 -24.05
C PHE A 161 6.39 -36.05 -23.59
N ARG A 162 7.63 -35.77 -23.18
CA ARG A 162 8.08 -34.41 -22.83
C ARG A 162 7.89 -33.44 -23.99
N GLN A 163 8.24 -33.85 -25.22
CA GLN A 163 8.00 -33.02 -26.40
C GLN A 163 6.51 -32.76 -26.63
N GLN A 164 5.65 -33.77 -26.41
CA GLN A 164 4.22 -33.61 -26.58
C GLN A 164 3.63 -32.64 -25.56
N VAL A 165 4.07 -32.71 -24.29
CA VAL A 165 3.68 -31.78 -23.22
C VAL A 165 4.16 -30.36 -23.51
N LEU A 166 5.40 -30.19 -23.97
CA LEU A 166 5.96 -28.87 -24.31
C LEU A 166 5.29 -28.25 -25.54
N LYS A 167 4.86 -29.07 -26.51
CA LYS A 167 4.16 -28.61 -27.72
C LYS A 167 2.70 -28.21 -27.46
N GLY A 168 2.16 -28.50 -26.27
CA GLY A 168 0.86 -27.97 -25.83
C GLY A 168 -0.38 -28.55 -26.52
N ASN A 169 -0.29 -29.77 -27.06
CA ASN A 169 -1.45 -30.50 -27.60
C ASN A 169 -2.14 -31.35 -26.54
#